data_AF-A0A2T4TIE6-F1
#
_entry.id   AF-A0A2T4TIE6-F1
#
_cell.length_a   1.000
_cell.length_b   1.000
_cell.length_c   1.000
_cell.angle_alpha   90.00
_cell.angle_beta   90.00
_cell.angle_gamma   90.00
#
_symmetry.space_group_name_H-M   'P 1'
#
loop_
_entity.id
_entity.type
_entity.pdbx_description
1 polymer ?
#
loop_
_entity_poly.entity_id
_entity_poly.type
_entity_poly.pdbx_seq_one_letter_code
_entity_poly.pdbx_strand_id
1 'polypeptide(L)'
;MGKVKVKKNDTFIDMTPMSDVMTLLLTFFMLTSTFVKNEPVKVNTPGSVSETKVPENGVLTILVSPEKGPNGKPTGEGQVFMSYDNTNELGQIVGNMGITLTPAQKKTFVAESTFGTPLDKLAAYLSKPAAERSKELPKMGIPLDSIQGQEMTEFQQWVNAARQVNPKVRLAIKSDADSPYGTVKKVMSELQDMDESHYYMITQLDAKKAAQAANK
;
A
#
# COMPACT_ATOMS: atom_id res chain seq x y z
N MET A 1 -55.08 -53.46 -33.95
CA MET A 1 -54.65 -53.11 -32.57
C MET A 1 -54.28 -51.64 -32.54
N GLY A 2 -55.01 -50.82 -31.77
CA GLY A 2 -54.82 -49.37 -31.73
C GLY A 2 -53.52 -48.98 -31.05
N LYS A 3 -52.71 -48.12 -31.69
CA LYS A 3 -51.51 -47.53 -31.08
C LYS A 3 -51.93 -46.61 -29.94
N VAL A 4 -51.65 -47.02 -28.70
CA VAL A 4 -51.86 -46.18 -27.51
C VAL A 4 -50.91 -44.97 -27.62
N LYS A 5 -51.47 -43.79 -27.85
CA LYS A 5 -50.71 -42.53 -27.78
C LYS A 5 -50.41 -42.23 -26.31
N VAL A 6 -49.16 -42.46 -25.90
CA VAL A 6 -48.66 -42.07 -24.57
C VAL A 6 -48.59 -40.54 -24.53
N LYS A 7 -49.35 -39.92 -23.63
CA LYS A 7 -49.29 -38.47 -23.37
C LYS A 7 -47.94 -38.15 -22.73
N LYS A 8 -47.11 -37.32 -23.39
CA LYS A 8 -45.92 -36.74 -22.75
C LYS A 8 -46.38 -35.65 -21.79
N ASN A 9 -46.12 -35.83 -20.50
CA ASN A 9 -46.24 -34.74 -19.53
C ASN A 9 -44.99 -33.88 -19.65
N ASP A 10 -45.19 -32.63 -20.04
CA ASP A 10 -44.13 -31.62 -20.06
C ASP A 10 -43.75 -31.32 -18.60
N THR A 11 -42.51 -31.60 -18.23
CA THR A 11 -42.06 -31.44 -16.84
C THR A 11 -41.53 -30.01 -16.73
N PHE A 12 -42.36 -29.10 -16.20
CA PHE A 12 -41.95 -27.71 -15.97
C PHE A 12 -40.83 -27.68 -14.93
N ILE A 13 -39.61 -27.37 -15.37
CA ILE A 13 -38.46 -27.20 -14.48
C ILE A 13 -38.54 -25.80 -13.90
N ASP A 14 -38.89 -25.72 -12.62
CA ASP A 14 -38.88 -24.45 -11.90
C ASP A 14 -37.43 -23.98 -11.70
N MET A 15 -37.11 -22.81 -12.27
CA MET A 15 -35.80 -22.17 -12.15
C MET A 15 -35.70 -21.27 -10.91
N THR A 16 -36.81 -21.04 -10.20
CA THR A 16 -36.87 -20.19 -8.99
C THR A 16 -35.86 -20.62 -7.91
N PRO A 17 -35.66 -21.93 -7.64
CA PRO A 17 -34.65 -22.36 -6.68
C PRO A 17 -33.22 -22.06 -7.15
N MET A 18 -32.95 -22.14 -8.46
CA MET A 18 -31.63 -21.89 -9.01
C MET A 18 -31.31 -20.39 -9.02
N SER A 19 -32.29 -19.54 -9.34
CA SER A 19 -32.12 -18.09 -9.31
C SER A 19 -31.94 -17.56 -7.89
N ASP A 20 -32.66 -18.11 -6.90
CA ASP A 20 -32.55 -17.70 -5.49
C ASP A 20 -31.14 -17.97 -4.93
N VAL A 21 -30.63 -19.18 -5.14
CA VAL A 21 -29.26 -19.56 -4.75
C VAL A 21 -28.20 -18.65 -5.40
N MET A 22 -28.36 -18.31 -6.68
CA MET A 22 -27.44 -17.40 -7.37
C MET A 22 -27.48 -15.99 -6.77
N THR A 23 -28.68 -15.48 -6.45
CA THR A 23 -28.81 -14.16 -5.81
C THR A 23 -28.25 -14.13 -4.39
N LEU A 24 -28.40 -15.21 -3.61
CA LEU A 24 -27.78 -15.34 -2.28
C LEU A 24 -26.26 -15.34 -2.35
N LEU A 25 -25.65 -16.04 -3.30
CA LEU A 25 -24.19 -16.02 -3.48
C LEU A 25 -23.69 -14.65 -3.93
N LEU A 26 -24.40 -13.99 -4.85
CA LEU A 26 -24.02 -12.68 -5.36
C LEU A 26 -24.10 -11.61 -4.27
N THR A 27 -25.17 -11.63 -3.46
CA THR A 27 -25.31 -10.74 -2.30
C THR A 27 -24.27 -11.03 -1.23
N PHE A 28 -23.96 -12.31 -0.95
CA PHE A 28 -22.87 -12.68 -0.04
C PHE A 28 -21.51 -12.16 -0.53
N PHE A 29 -21.16 -12.37 -1.80
CA PHE A 29 -19.90 -11.87 -2.37
C PHE A 29 -19.85 -10.34 -2.42
N MET A 30 -20.95 -9.66 -2.72
CA MET A 30 -21.01 -8.20 -2.68
C MET A 30 -20.81 -7.65 -1.26
N LEU A 31 -21.50 -8.22 -0.26
CA LEU A 31 -21.40 -7.77 1.13
C LEU A 31 -20.07 -8.15 1.80
N THR A 32 -19.45 -9.26 1.39
CA THR A 32 -18.12 -9.66 1.89
C THR A 32 -16.97 -9.05 1.11
N SER A 33 -17.22 -8.47 -0.08
CA SER A 33 -16.19 -7.76 -0.82
C SER A 33 -15.77 -6.49 -0.09
N THR A 34 -14.49 -6.41 0.26
CA THR A 34 -13.89 -5.18 0.78
C THR A 34 -13.43 -4.32 -0.40
N PHE A 35 -13.70 -3.03 -0.35
CA PHE A 35 -13.15 -2.09 -1.32
C PHE A 35 -11.62 -2.18 -1.32
N VAL A 36 -11.03 -2.46 -2.48
CA VAL A 36 -9.60 -2.30 -2.70
C VAL A 36 -9.31 -0.81 -2.68
N LYS A 37 -8.64 -0.34 -1.63
CA LYS A 37 -8.13 1.04 -1.58
C LYS A 37 -7.13 1.19 -2.72
N ASN A 38 -7.41 2.12 -3.63
CA ASN A 38 -6.51 2.38 -4.74
C ASN A 38 -5.29 3.14 -4.21
N GLU A 39 -4.17 2.44 -4.05
CA GLU A 39 -2.91 3.07 -3.66
C GLU A 39 -2.44 3.97 -4.82
N PRO A 40 -2.07 5.24 -4.56
CA PRO A 40 -1.65 6.17 -5.61
C PRO A 40 -0.37 5.72 -6.32
N VAL A 41 0.43 4.86 -5.69
CA VAL A 41 1.63 4.23 -6.27
C VAL A 41 1.41 2.73 -6.28
N LYS A 42 1.28 2.15 -7.48
CA LYS A 42 1.18 0.70 -7.64
C LYS A 42 2.58 0.10 -7.55
N VAL A 43 2.85 -0.58 -6.44
CA VAL A 43 4.10 -1.31 -6.19
C VAL A 43 3.90 -2.79 -6.47
N ASN A 44 4.60 -3.34 -7.46
CA ASN A 44 4.64 -4.76 -7.77
C ASN A 44 5.70 -5.44 -6.91
N THR A 45 5.29 -5.98 -5.77
CA THR A 45 6.20 -6.62 -4.83
C THR A 45 6.77 -7.94 -5.36
N PRO A 46 8.04 -8.27 -5.07
CA PRO A 46 8.64 -9.52 -5.49
C PRO A 46 8.02 -10.74 -4.78
N GLY A 47 8.15 -11.91 -5.41
CA GLY A 47 7.68 -13.18 -4.88
C GLY A 47 8.59 -13.75 -3.78
N SER A 48 8.01 -14.17 -2.66
CA SER A 48 8.67 -14.76 -1.49
C SER A 48 8.02 -16.08 -1.07
N VAL A 49 8.76 -16.86 -0.28
CA VAL A 49 8.32 -18.14 0.31
C VAL A 49 7.93 -18.01 1.78
N SER A 50 8.11 -16.83 2.38
CA SER A 50 7.77 -16.58 3.79
C SER A 50 6.28 -16.23 3.92
N GLU A 51 5.57 -16.96 4.78
CA GLU A 51 4.16 -16.72 5.11
C GLU A 51 3.97 -15.78 6.32
N THR A 52 5.04 -15.15 6.79
CA THR A 52 4.97 -14.25 7.96
C THR A 52 4.08 -13.06 7.63
N LYS A 53 2.90 -13.02 8.28
CA LYS A 53 1.95 -11.93 8.07
C LYS A 53 2.45 -10.66 8.72
N VAL A 54 2.43 -9.58 7.95
CA VAL A 54 2.58 -8.23 8.49
C VAL A 54 1.31 -7.91 9.29
N PRO A 55 1.43 -7.37 10.52
CA PRO A 55 0.27 -6.97 11.31
C PRO A 55 -0.61 -5.96 10.58
N GLU A 56 -1.91 -5.99 10.86
CA GLU A 56 -2.88 -5.14 10.17
C GLU A 56 -2.97 -3.71 10.73
N ASN A 57 -2.41 -3.47 11.94
CA ASN A 57 -2.54 -2.19 12.64
C ASN A 57 -1.20 -1.71 13.19
N GLY A 58 -1.01 -0.39 13.21
CA GLY A 58 0.18 0.26 13.76
C GLY A 58 1.44 -0.02 12.95
N VAL A 59 1.29 -0.16 11.63
CA VAL A 59 2.39 -0.40 10.71
C VAL A 59 2.67 0.86 9.90
N LEU A 60 3.93 1.31 9.93
CA LEU A 60 4.45 2.29 9.00
C LEU A 60 5.04 1.54 7.81
N THR A 61 4.36 1.62 6.68
CA THR A 61 4.77 0.95 5.46
C THR A 61 5.56 1.92 4.58
N ILE A 62 6.83 1.61 4.37
CA ILE A 62 7.75 2.32 3.49
C ILE A 62 7.66 1.66 2.12
N LEU A 63 7.10 2.37 1.17
CA LEU A 63 6.95 1.97 -0.22
C LEU A 63 8.14 2.46 -1.02
N VAL A 64 8.82 1.55 -1.73
CA VAL A 64 9.92 1.92 -2.65
C VAL A 64 9.47 1.57 -4.05
N SER A 65 9.44 2.57 -4.94
CA SER A 65 9.12 2.41 -6.35
C SER A 65 10.28 2.93 -7.21
N PRO A 66 10.59 2.32 -8.36
CA PRO A 66 11.49 2.94 -9.31
C PRO A 66 10.86 4.25 -9.80
N GLU A 67 11.65 5.30 -9.90
CA GLU A 67 11.25 6.47 -10.66
C GLU A 67 11.18 6.07 -12.14
N LYS A 68 10.02 6.27 -12.76
CA LYS A 68 9.82 5.97 -14.18
C LYS A 68 9.96 7.25 -14.97
N GLY A 69 10.95 7.28 -15.87
CA GLY A 69 11.12 8.38 -16.81
C GLY A 69 9.95 8.47 -17.80
N PRO A 70 9.90 9.52 -18.65
CA PRO A 70 8.84 9.74 -19.65
C PRO A 70 8.61 8.56 -20.61
N ASN A 71 9.57 7.65 -20.71
CA ASN A 71 9.58 6.49 -21.61
C ASN A 71 9.16 5.19 -20.92
N GLY A 72 8.65 5.24 -19.68
CA GLY A 72 8.23 4.06 -18.92
C GLY A 72 9.38 3.17 -18.42
N LYS A 73 10.63 3.64 -18.57
CA LYS A 73 11.83 2.95 -18.08
C LYS A 73 12.26 3.51 -16.71
N PRO A 74 12.77 2.67 -15.80
CA PRO A 74 13.35 3.14 -14.54
C PRO A 74 14.54 4.05 -14.82
N THR A 75 14.58 5.25 -14.23
CA THR A 75 15.66 6.24 -14.40
C THR A 75 16.95 5.83 -13.69
N GLY A 76 16.92 4.77 -12.88
CA GLY A 76 18.02 4.33 -12.03
C GLY A 76 17.95 4.92 -10.62
N GLU A 77 17.02 5.84 -10.38
CA GLU A 77 16.69 6.37 -9.06
C GLU A 77 15.38 5.75 -8.54
N GLY A 78 15.27 5.61 -7.23
CA GLY A 78 14.08 5.06 -6.59
C GLY A 78 13.43 6.12 -5.72
N GLN A 79 12.11 6.19 -5.77
CA GLN A 79 11.30 7.07 -4.96
C GLN A 79 10.79 6.31 -3.74
N VAL A 80 10.86 6.97 -2.59
CA VAL A 80 10.34 6.46 -1.33
C VAL A 80 9.05 7.17 -0.98
N PHE A 81 8.04 6.38 -0.67
CA PHE A 81 6.76 6.81 -0.13
C PHE A 81 6.57 6.13 1.23
N MET A 82 5.73 6.70 2.06
CA MET A 82 5.33 6.10 3.32
C MET A 82 3.82 6.09 3.42
N SER A 83 3.28 5.04 4.02
CA SER A 83 1.88 4.96 4.36
C SER A 83 1.72 4.53 5.80
N TYR A 84 0.70 5.09 6.45
CA TYR A 84 0.37 4.78 7.83
C TYR A 84 -1.12 4.46 7.96
N ASP A 85 -1.42 3.31 8.54
CA ASP A 85 -2.78 2.80 8.58
C ASP A 85 -3.65 3.49 9.65
N ASN A 86 -3.04 4.04 10.71
CA ASN A 86 -3.78 4.67 11.81
C ASN A 86 -3.92 6.19 11.64
N THR A 87 -5.13 6.60 11.25
CA THR A 87 -5.52 8.00 10.98
C THR A 87 -5.37 8.94 12.18
N ASN A 88 -5.61 8.46 13.41
CA ASN A 88 -5.52 9.27 14.62
C ASN A 88 -4.07 9.64 14.94
N GLU A 89 -3.21 8.63 14.87
CA GLU A 89 -1.78 8.77 15.12
C GLU A 89 -1.12 9.58 14.00
N LEU A 90 -1.53 9.41 12.74
CA LEU A 90 -1.04 10.24 11.62
C LEU A 90 -1.26 11.74 11.86
N GLY A 91 -2.41 12.13 12.43
CA GLY A 91 -2.67 13.51 12.80
C GLY A 91 -1.72 14.05 13.88
N GLN A 92 -1.25 13.19 14.78
CA GLN A 92 -0.27 13.54 15.81
C GLN A 92 1.15 13.60 15.25
N ILE A 93 1.51 12.70 14.33
CA ILE A 93 2.83 12.67 13.66
C ILE A 93 3.08 14.02 12.96
N VAL A 94 2.10 14.49 12.18
CA VAL A 94 2.17 15.80 11.50
C VAL A 94 2.29 16.95 12.50
N GLY A 95 1.60 16.86 13.64
CA GLY A 95 1.69 17.86 14.70
C GLY A 95 3.08 17.92 15.33
N ASN A 96 3.68 16.76 15.61
CA ASN A 96 5.00 16.64 16.21
C ASN A 96 6.12 17.07 15.25
N MET A 97 5.90 16.93 13.95
CA MET A 97 6.85 17.35 12.92
C MET A 97 6.88 18.87 12.68
N GLY A 98 6.07 19.66 13.41
CA GLY A 98 6.06 21.11 13.30
C GLY A 98 5.42 21.65 12.01
N ILE A 99 4.77 20.80 11.21
CA ILE A 99 4.11 21.21 9.96
C ILE A 99 2.76 21.84 10.29
N THR A 100 2.63 23.14 10.10
CA THR A 100 1.36 23.85 10.25
C THR A 100 0.47 23.66 9.03
N LEU A 101 -0.17 22.49 8.92
CA LEU A 101 -1.20 22.23 7.92
C LEU A 101 -2.55 22.83 8.33
N THR A 102 -3.30 23.33 7.36
CA THR A 102 -4.69 23.78 7.57
C THR A 102 -5.61 22.62 7.95
N PRO A 103 -6.74 22.85 8.64
CA PRO A 103 -7.68 21.80 9.01
C PRO A 103 -8.19 20.98 7.81
N ALA A 104 -8.37 21.63 6.66
CA ALA A 104 -8.75 20.98 5.41
C ALA A 104 -7.66 20.04 4.89
N GLN A 105 -6.40 20.50 4.87
CA GLN A 105 -5.26 19.69 4.42
C GLN A 105 -5.02 18.50 5.35
N LYS A 106 -5.14 18.68 6.68
CA LYS A 106 -5.04 17.58 7.64
C LYS A 106 -6.08 16.49 7.38
N LYS A 107 -7.34 16.88 7.15
CA LYS A 107 -8.41 15.92 6.85
C LYS A 107 -8.12 15.13 5.57
N THR A 108 -7.59 15.80 4.54
CA THR A 108 -7.28 15.15 3.27
C THR A 108 -6.04 14.26 3.37
N PHE A 109 -5.02 14.67 4.12
CA PHE A 109 -3.82 13.86 4.41
C PHE A 109 -4.16 12.58 5.17
N VAL A 110 -5.02 12.71 6.18
CA VAL A 110 -5.55 11.58 6.96
C VAL A 110 -6.38 10.63 6.10
N ALA A 111 -7.13 11.15 5.12
CA ALA A 111 -7.91 10.32 4.21
C ALA A 111 -7.04 9.53 3.22
N GLU A 112 -5.92 10.10 2.78
CA GLU A 112 -5.05 9.45 1.78
C GLU A 112 -4.13 8.40 2.40
N SER A 113 -3.74 8.53 3.68
CA SER A 113 -2.89 7.59 4.45
C SER A 113 -1.50 7.27 3.86
N THR A 114 -1.29 7.53 2.57
CA THR A 114 -0.06 7.38 1.81
C THR A 114 0.44 8.75 1.39
N PHE A 115 1.70 9.02 1.64
CA PHE A 115 2.36 10.28 1.33
C PHE A 115 3.78 10.01 0.84
N GLY A 116 4.26 10.84 -0.07
CA GLY A 116 5.65 10.79 -0.50
C GLY A 116 6.05 12.04 -1.25
N THR A 117 5.60 13.18 -0.75
CA THR A 117 6.07 14.49 -1.20
C THR A 117 7.05 15.04 -0.17
N PRO A 118 8.09 15.78 -0.61
CA PRO A 118 8.97 16.50 0.31
C PRO A 118 8.17 17.46 1.20
N LEU A 119 8.64 17.70 2.42
CA LEU A 119 7.94 18.53 3.42
C LEU A 119 7.57 19.92 2.88
N ASP A 120 8.48 20.53 2.13
CA ASP A 120 8.29 21.86 1.52
C ASP A 120 7.12 21.90 0.51
N LYS A 121 6.87 20.77 -0.16
CA LYS A 121 5.86 20.67 -1.22
C LYS A 121 4.56 20.03 -0.72
N LEU A 122 4.54 19.48 0.50
CA LEU A 122 3.39 18.82 1.10
C LEU A 122 2.16 19.73 1.17
N ALA A 123 2.33 20.99 1.60
CA ALA A 123 1.22 21.94 1.70
C ALA A 123 0.61 22.29 0.33
N ALA A 124 1.45 22.48 -0.69
CA ALA A 124 1.01 22.74 -2.06
C ALA A 124 0.31 21.49 -2.66
N TYR A 125 0.87 20.31 -2.41
CA TYR A 125 0.30 19.03 -2.84
C TYR A 125 -1.08 18.81 -2.23
N LEU A 126 -1.25 19.01 -0.91
CA LEU A 126 -2.53 18.80 -0.23
C LEU A 126 -3.62 19.81 -0.61
N SER A 127 -3.24 20.89 -1.30
CA SER A 127 -4.18 21.90 -1.81
C SER A 127 -4.71 21.55 -3.21
N LYS A 128 -4.15 20.54 -3.89
CA LYS A 128 -4.57 20.09 -5.22
C LYS A 128 -5.73 19.09 -5.17
N PRO A 129 -6.50 18.94 -6.26
CA PRO A 129 -7.56 17.93 -6.36
C PRO A 129 -7.00 16.50 -6.29
N ALA A 130 -7.76 15.56 -5.69
CA ALA A 130 -7.37 14.15 -5.56
C ALA A 130 -6.87 13.48 -6.86
N ALA A 131 -7.48 13.83 -8.00
CA ALA A 131 -7.10 13.27 -9.30
C ALA A 131 -5.73 13.76 -9.82
N GLU A 132 -5.31 14.98 -9.47
CA GLU A 132 -3.96 15.48 -9.79
C GLU A 132 -2.93 14.93 -8.81
N ARG A 133 -3.33 14.82 -7.54
CA ARG A 133 -2.50 14.30 -6.46
C ARG A 133 -2.05 12.86 -6.73
N SER A 134 -2.95 11.96 -7.13
CA SER A 134 -2.57 10.60 -7.52
C SER A 134 -1.71 10.52 -8.79
N LYS A 135 -1.66 11.57 -9.63
CA LYS A 135 -0.81 11.63 -10.84
C LYS A 135 0.56 12.27 -10.57
N GLU A 136 0.62 13.18 -9.62
CA GLU A 136 1.84 13.87 -9.24
C GLU A 136 2.63 13.11 -8.16
N LEU A 137 1.96 12.36 -7.30
CA LEU A 137 2.62 11.57 -6.25
C LEU A 137 3.61 10.55 -6.83
N PRO A 138 3.32 9.77 -7.90
CA PRO A 138 4.32 8.89 -8.53
C PRO A 138 5.49 9.60 -9.23
N LYS A 139 5.48 10.94 -9.28
CA LYS A 139 6.58 11.76 -9.81
C LYS A 139 7.37 12.45 -8.71
N MET A 140 6.90 12.34 -7.46
CA MET A 140 7.53 12.91 -6.28
C MET A 140 7.98 11.77 -5.39
N GLY A 141 9.02 11.99 -4.59
CA GLY A 141 9.47 11.03 -3.58
C GLY A 141 9.99 11.79 -2.38
N ILE A 142 10.00 11.15 -1.23
CA ILE A 142 10.68 11.69 -0.05
C ILE A 142 12.18 11.62 -0.32
N PRO A 143 12.90 12.74 -0.29
CA PRO A 143 14.34 12.74 -0.45
C PRO A 143 14.97 11.96 0.71
N LEU A 144 15.84 11.02 0.34
CA LEU A 144 16.69 10.30 1.29
C LEU A 144 18.01 11.04 1.55
N ASP A 145 18.23 12.17 0.89
CA ASP A 145 19.45 12.96 1.05
C ASP A 145 19.26 13.97 2.19
N SER A 146 20.26 14.06 3.07
CA SER A 146 20.29 15.07 4.14
C SER A 146 20.22 16.46 3.53
N ILE A 147 19.23 17.26 3.94
CA ILE A 147 19.19 18.69 3.62
C ILE A 147 20.45 19.31 4.22
N GLN A 148 21.18 20.13 3.44
CA GLN A 148 22.36 20.86 3.92
C GLN A 148 22.04 21.60 5.24
N GLY A 149 22.54 21.06 6.36
CA GLY A 149 22.43 21.67 7.69
C GLY A 149 21.43 21.03 8.66
N GLN A 150 20.79 19.90 8.35
CA GLN A 150 20.06 19.09 9.35
C GLN A 150 20.74 17.72 9.53
N GLU A 151 20.94 17.31 10.80
CA GLU A 151 21.58 16.03 11.14
C GLU A 151 20.70 14.80 10.86
N MET A 152 19.41 14.99 10.53
CA MET A 152 18.46 13.92 10.25
C MET A 152 17.79 14.11 8.87
N THR A 153 17.69 13.03 8.09
CA THR A 153 16.98 13.05 6.79
C THR A 153 15.47 13.23 6.98
N GLU A 154 14.75 13.74 5.97
CA GLU A 154 13.29 13.90 6.05
C GLU A 154 12.61 12.56 6.37
N PHE A 155 13.16 11.47 5.82
CA PHE A 155 12.74 10.11 6.11
C PHE A 155 12.92 9.75 7.60
N GLN A 156 14.09 10.00 8.18
CA GLN A 156 14.34 9.75 9.61
C GLN A 156 13.44 10.58 10.52
N GLN A 157 13.14 11.83 10.15
CA GLN A 157 12.21 12.68 10.91
C GLN A 157 10.80 12.07 10.95
N TRP A 158 10.32 11.53 9.82
CA TRP A 158 9.03 10.86 9.77
C TRP A 158 9.00 9.58 10.63
N VAL A 159 10.04 8.76 10.54
CA VAL A 159 10.15 7.53 11.35
C VAL A 159 10.21 7.86 12.85
N ASN A 160 10.98 8.88 13.23
CA ASN A 160 11.07 9.34 14.62
C ASN A 160 9.73 9.91 15.11
N ALA A 161 9.06 10.75 14.31
CA ALA A 161 7.75 11.28 14.66
C ALA A 161 6.70 10.17 14.82
N ALA A 162 6.73 9.15 13.97
CA ALA A 162 5.88 7.95 14.11
C ALA A 162 6.17 7.19 15.41
N ARG A 163 7.44 7.01 15.77
CA ARG A 163 7.88 6.36 17.01
C ARG A 163 7.52 7.13 18.27
N GLN A 164 7.61 8.46 18.24
CA GLN A 164 7.22 9.31 19.36
C GLN A 164 5.73 9.20 19.67
N VAL A 165 4.90 9.11 18.63
CA VAL A 165 3.46 8.90 18.76
C VAL A 165 3.16 7.46 19.21
N ASN A 166 3.85 6.48 18.62
CA ASN A 166 3.66 5.08 18.93
C ASN A 166 5.00 4.34 19.06
N PRO A 167 5.49 4.08 20.30
CA PRO A 167 6.76 3.39 20.50
C PRO A 167 6.73 1.93 20.04
N LYS A 168 5.54 1.35 19.83
CA LYS A 168 5.35 -0.03 19.33
C LYS A 168 5.07 -0.09 17.83
N VAL A 169 5.20 1.02 17.11
CA VAL A 169 5.03 1.03 15.64
C VAL A 169 5.92 -0.03 15.02
N ARG A 170 5.39 -0.77 14.06
CA ARG A 170 6.16 -1.75 13.29
C ARG A 170 6.48 -1.14 11.94
N LEU A 171 7.73 -1.28 11.52
CA LEU A 171 8.15 -0.81 10.21
C LEU A 171 7.96 -1.94 9.20
N ALA A 172 7.41 -1.64 8.03
CA ALA A 172 7.32 -2.56 6.92
C ALA A 172 7.89 -1.91 5.66
N ILE A 173 8.65 -2.66 4.87
CA ILE A 173 9.23 -2.21 3.61
C ILE A 173 8.54 -2.95 2.48
N LYS A 174 7.87 -2.22 1.59
CA LYS A 174 7.19 -2.70 0.39
C LYS A 174 7.94 -2.16 -0.83
N SER A 175 8.83 -2.95 -1.40
CA SER A 175 9.62 -2.54 -2.58
C SER A 175 9.05 -3.15 -3.86
N ASP A 176 9.08 -2.38 -4.94
CA ASP A 176 8.81 -2.88 -6.29
C ASP A 176 9.97 -3.78 -6.75
N ALA A 177 9.67 -4.83 -7.51
CA ALA A 177 10.66 -5.75 -8.07
C ALA A 177 11.63 -5.06 -9.05
N ASP A 178 11.19 -4.00 -9.73
CA ASP A 178 12.00 -3.22 -10.67
C ASP A 178 12.76 -2.07 -9.99
N SER A 179 12.64 -1.91 -8.67
CA SER A 179 13.35 -0.86 -7.93
C SER A 179 14.86 -1.13 -7.87
N PRO A 180 15.71 -0.10 -8.05
CA PRO A 180 17.15 -0.24 -7.85
C PRO A 180 17.49 -0.67 -6.42
N TYR A 181 18.30 -1.72 -6.29
CA TYR A 181 18.78 -2.19 -4.98
C TYR A 181 19.52 -1.09 -4.20
N GLY A 182 20.19 -0.17 -4.90
CA GLY A 182 20.88 0.96 -4.28
C GLY A 182 19.95 1.81 -3.41
N THR A 183 18.73 2.09 -3.87
CA THR A 183 17.75 2.87 -3.11
C THR A 183 17.24 2.10 -1.89
N VAL A 184 16.92 0.81 -2.06
CA VAL A 184 16.49 -0.05 -0.94
C VAL A 184 17.58 -0.14 0.12
N LYS A 185 18.84 -0.29 -0.31
CA LYS A 185 20.00 -0.32 0.58
C LYS A 185 20.15 1.00 1.34
N LYS A 186 20.00 2.15 0.68
CA LYS A 186 20.03 3.46 1.35
C LYS A 186 18.95 3.55 2.42
N VAL A 187 17.71 3.18 2.12
CA VAL A 187 16.60 3.15 3.11
C VAL A 187 16.93 2.24 4.29
N MET A 188 17.49 1.06 4.02
CA MET A 188 17.90 0.13 5.08
C MET A 188 19.03 0.69 5.94
N SER A 189 20.00 1.37 5.34
CA SER A 189 21.10 2.04 6.07
C SER A 189 20.58 3.19 6.93
N GLU A 190 19.70 4.04 6.41
CA GLU A 190 19.08 5.13 7.15
C GLU A 190 18.27 4.62 8.37
N LEU A 191 17.56 3.50 8.23
CA LEU A 191 16.88 2.85 9.34
C LEU A 191 17.86 2.24 10.34
N GLN A 192 18.95 1.62 9.86
CA GLN A 192 19.97 1.05 10.72
C GLN A 192 20.69 2.13 11.54
N ASP A 193 20.95 3.31 10.96
CA ASP A 193 21.56 4.45 11.65
C ASP A 193 20.66 5.00 12.77
N MET A 194 19.35 4.78 12.68
CA MET A 194 18.37 5.07 13.74
C MET A 194 18.23 3.94 14.79
N ASP A 195 19.07 2.89 14.73
CA ASP A 195 18.94 1.66 15.52
C ASP A 195 17.63 0.87 15.23
N GLU A 196 16.99 1.13 14.09
CA GLU A 196 15.74 0.48 13.66
C GLU A 196 16.02 -0.73 12.77
N SER A 197 16.56 -1.79 13.38
CA SER A 197 16.93 -3.02 12.66
C SER A 197 15.77 -4.02 12.47
N HIS A 198 14.60 -3.78 13.08
CA HIS A 198 13.47 -4.71 13.06
C HIS A 198 12.34 -4.20 12.16
N TYR A 199 12.31 -4.68 10.92
CA TYR A 199 11.26 -4.34 9.95
C TYR A 199 10.76 -5.59 9.20
N TYR A 200 9.52 -5.53 8.75
CA TYR A 200 8.91 -6.55 7.89
C TYR A 200 9.19 -6.23 6.43
N MET A 201 9.40 -7.24 5.58
CA MET A 201 9.40 -7.04 4.13
C MET A 201 8.07 -7.54 3.55
N ILE A 202 7.31 -6.65 2.93
CA ILE A 202 6.07 -7.00 2.25
C ILE A 202 6.43 -7.55 0.87
N THR A 203 6.11 -8.82 0.69
CA THR A 203 6.35 -9.59 -0.53
C THR A 203 5.10 -10.39 -0.88
N GLN A 204 4.96 -10.78 -2.14
CA GLN A 204 3.87 -11.65 -2.57
C GLN A 204 4.24 -13.10 -2.35
N LEU A 205 3.33 -13.94 -1.84
CA LEU A 205 3.59 -15.37 -1.73
C LEU A 205 3.67 -15.99 -3.14
N ASP A 206 4.83 -16.53 -3.49
CA ASP A 206 5.03 -17.25 -4.75
C ASP A 206 4.91 -18.76 -4.50
N ALA A 207 3.72 -19.29 -4.76
CA ALA A 207 3.40 -20.70 -4.56
C ALA A 207 4.33 -21.65 -5.33
N LYS A 208 4.88 -21.22 -6.49
CA LYS A 208 5.83 -22.05 -7.26
C LYS A 208 7.19 -22.12 -6.57
N LYS A 209 7.70 -20.99 -6.07
CA LYS A 209 8.96 -20.97 -5.31
C LYS A 209 8.82 -21.65 -3.94
N ALA A 210 7.67 -21.51 -3.28
CA ALA A 210 7.39 -22.15 -2.01
C ALA A 210 7.36 -23.68 -2.14
N ALA A 211 6.72 -24.20 -3.19
CA ALA A 211 6.73 -25.64 -3.50
C ALA A 211 8.12 -26.18 -3.84
N GLN A 212 8.99 -25.37 -4.49
CA GLN A 212 10.38 -25.75 -4.77
C GLN A 212 11.26 -25.75 -3.52
N ALA A 213 11.02 -24.83 -2.58
CA ALA A 213 11.75 -24.77 -1.32
C ALA A 213 11.34 -25.89 -0.35
N ALA A 214 10.06 -26.30 -0.35
CA ALA A 214 9.58 -27.41 0.48
C ALA A 214 10.06 -28.80 0.02
N ASN A 215 10.55 -28.92 -1.22
CA ASN A 215 11.10 -30.14 -1.81
C ASN A 215 12.63 -30.24 -1.72
N LYS A 216 13.29 -29.35 -0.97
CA LYS A 216 14.72 -29.39 -0.64
C LYS A 216 14.92 -29.63 0.85
#